data_AF-A0A7X8J8M3-F1
#
_entry.id   AF-A0A7X8J8M3-F1
#
_cell.length_a   1.000
_cell.length_b   1.000
_cell.length_c   1.000
_cell.angle_alpha   90.00
_cell.angle_beta   90.00
_cell.angle_gamma   90.00
#
_symmetry.space_group_name_H-M   'P 1'
#
loop_
_entity.id
_entity.type
_entity.pdbx_description
1 polymer ?
#
loop_
_entity_poly.entity_id
_entity_poly.type
_entity_poly.pdbx_seq_one_letter_code
_entity_poly.pdbx_strand_id
1 'polypeptide(L)'
;MRRTDFTLLELLITIGIIALLAALLLPALEKAKQSARKASCTGNLRQLGLAINLYADANDYRLPACRSFSSGVITKIDGINLDADPGLISHLPSLAEALMPYVENRMIFWCPGETDRKYFNSDGSSYEWNYFLNGLKVDQKTYRITVIHNLKDPVFLMDARPFHGTGQRGKNYLYENGVVQDILKTELY
;
A
#
# COMPACT_ATOMS: atom_id res chain seq x y z
N MET A 1 46.31 -4.33 -45.84
CA MET A 1 45.17 -4.35 -44.90
C MET A 1 43.89 -4.52 -45.70
N ARG A 2 43.25 -5.68 -45.66
CA ARG A 2 41.91 -5.87 -46.25
C ARG A 2 40.89 -5.21 -45.33
N ARG A 3 40.19 -4.18 -45.80
CA ARG A 3 38.97 -3.70 -45.16
C ARG A 3 37.85 -4.67 -45.53
N THR A 4 37.17 -5.20 -44.53
CA THR A 4 35.90 -5.93 -44.73
C THR A 4 34.84 -4.87 -45.01
N ASP A 5 34.34 -4.82 -46.24
CA ASP A 5 33.25 -3.92 -46.60
C ASP A 5 31.96 -4.46 -45.98
N PHE A 6 31.41 -3.70 -45.03
CA PHE A 6 30.17 -4.03 -44.34
C PHE A 6 29.00 -3.84 -45.32
N THR A 7 28.18 -4.87 -45.51
CA THR A 7 27.05 -4.78 -46.44
C THR A 7 25.84 -4.15 -45.77
N LEU A 8 25.04 -3.41 -46.54
CA LEU A 8 23.78 -2.84 -46.07
C LEU A 8 22.79 -3.94 -45.59
N LEU A 9 22.90 -5.14 -46.17
CA LEU A 9 22.11 -6.30 -45.77
C LEU A 9 22.48 -6.81 -44.37
N GLU A 10 23.77 -6.90 -44.03
CA GLU A 10 24.23 -7.31 -42.70
C GLU A 10 23.74 -6.35 -41.62
N LEU A 11 23.77 -5.05 -41.90
CA LEU A 11 23.22 -4.05 -40.98
C LEU A 11 21.72 -4.22 -40.81
N LEU A 12 20.98 -4.42 -41.91
CA LEU A 12 19.53 -4.55 -41.93
C LEU A 12 19.04 -5.79 -41.17
N ILE A 13 19.65 -6.95 -41.41
CA ILE A 13 19.29 -8.20 -40.71
C ILE A 13 19.57 -8.06 -39.21
N THR A 14 20.69 -7.44 -38.84
CA THR A 14 21.09 -7.27 -37.43
C THR A 14 20.08 -6.41 -36.67
N ILE A 15 19.71 -5.24 -37.22
CA ILE A 15 18.69 -4.38 -36.56
C ILE A 15 17.31 -5.07 -36.55
N GLY A 16 16.99 -5.87 -37.58
CA GLY A 16 15.76 -6.64 -37.63
C GLY A 16 15.67 -7.69 -36.51
N ILE A 17 16.75 -8.44 -36.29
CA ILE A 17 16.83 -9.43 -35.20
C ILE A 17 16.76 -8.73 -33.84
N ILE A 18 17.48 -7.62 -33.63
CA ILE A 18 17.43 -6.85 -32.37
C ILE A 18 16.01 -6.33 -32.10
N ALA A 19 15.32 -5.78 -33.11
CA ALA A 19 13.96 -5.29 -32.98
C ALA A 19 12.98 -6.41 -32.58
N LEU A 20 13.11 -7.59 -33.20
CA LEU A 20 12.30 -8.77 -32.86
C LEU A 20 12.54 -9.22 -31.42
N LEU A 21 13.80 -9.33 -30.99
CA LEU A 21 14.16 -9.72 -29.62
C LEU A 21 13.67 -8.69 -28.61
N ALA A 22 13.84 -7.39 -28.88
CA ALA A 22 13.38 -6.32 -28.01
C ALA A 22 11.84 -6.33 -27.86
N ALA A 23 11.10 -6.58 -28.95
CA ALA A 23 9.63 -6.67 -28.92
C ALA A 23 9.13 -7.78 -27.97
N LEU A 24 9.86 -8.90 -27.88
CA LEU A 24 9.52 -9.99 -26.95
C LEU A 24 9.94 -9.70 -25.51
N LEU A 25 11.00 -8.90 -25.30
CA LEU A 25 11.53 -8.58 -23.97
C LEU A 25 10.74 -7.49 -23.24
N LEU A 26 10.25 -6.47 -23.96
CA LEU A 26 9.50 -5.35 -23.36
C LEU A 26 8.30 -5.77 -22.48
N PRO A 27 7.39 -6.65 -22.92
CA PRO A 27 6.25 -7.07 -22.08
C PRO A 27 6.69 -7.87 -20.85
N ALA A 28 7.77 -8.65 -20.95
CA ALA A 28 8.32 -9.38 -19.81
C ALA A 28 8.94 -8.43 -18.78
N LEU A 29 9.67 -7.42 -19.24
CA LEU A 29 10.28 -6.40 -18.38
C LEU A 29 9.22 -5.60 -17.61
N GLU A 30 8.12 -5.23 -18.26
CA GLU A 30 7.05 -4.48 -17.61
C GLU A 30 6.39 -5.30 -16.48
N LYS A 31 6.11 -6.59 -16.72
CA LYS A 31 5.62 -7.50 -15.68
C LYS A 31 6.60 -7.60 -14.52
N ALA A 32 7.90 -7.75 -14.81
CA ALA A 32 8.94 -7.83 -13.77
C ALA A 32 8.99 -6.56 -12.91
N LYS A 33 8.90 -5.37 -13.54
CA LYS A 33 8.83 -4.09 -12.82
C LYS A 33 7.60 -3.99 -11.92
N GLN A 34 6.44 -4.41 -12.40
CA GLN A 34 5.20 -4.42 -11.60
C GLN A 34 5.30 -5.36 -10.40
N SER A 35 5.84 -6.57 -10.59
CA SER A 35 6.11 -7.50 -9.49
C SER A 35 7.10 -6.93 -8.47
N ALA A 36 8.16 -6.27 -8.91
CA ALA A 36 9.12 -5.62 -8.03
C ALA A 36 8.50 -4.47 -7.21
N ARG A 37 7.68 -3.62 -7.84
CA ARG A 37 6.93 -2.56 -7.15
C ARG A 37 5.98 -3.13 -6.11
N LYS A 38 5.27 -4.21 -6.44
CA LYS A 38 4.38 -4.92 -5.49
C LYS A 38 5.17 -5.49 -4.32
N ALA A 39 6.29 -6.16 -4.56
CA ALA A 39 7.14 -6.70 -3.50
C ALA A 39 7.67 -5.61 -2.56
N SER A 40 8.09 -4.47 -3.10
CA SER A 40 8.51 -3.31 -2.29
C SER A 40 7.36 -2.74 -1.48
N CYS A 41 6.16 -2.62 -2.07
CA CYS A 41 4.96 -2.17 -1.35
C CYS A 41 4.61 -3.11 -0.19
N THR A 42 4.66 -4.42 -0.41
CA THR A 42 4.45 -5.42 0.65
C THR A 42 5.49 -5.29 1.77
N GLY A 43 6.76 -5.00 1.42
CA GLY A 43 7.82 -4.73 2.40
C GLY A 43 7.55 -3.48 3.24
N ASN A 44 7.10 -2.40 2.60
CA ASN A 44 6.72 -1.15 3.25
C ASN A 44 5.57 -1.35 4.24
N LEU A 45 4.51 -2.05 3.83
CA LEU A 45 3.39 -2.39 4.72
C LEU A 45 3.84 -3.16 5.95
N ARG A 46 4.75 -4.15 5.82
CA ARG A 46 5.28 -4.88 6.97
C ARG A 46 6.07 -3.97 7.92
N GLN A 47 6.89 -3.06 7.37
CA GLN A 47 7.64 -2.09 8.18
C GLN A 47 6.69 -1.14 8.93
N LEU A 48 5.62 -0.69 8.29
CA LEU A 48 4.58 0.11 8.94
C LEU A 48 3.82 -0.68 10.01
N GLY A 49 3.59 -1.99 9.79
CA GLY A 49 3.03 -2.87 10.81
C GLY A 49 3.90 -2.94 12.07
N LEU A 50 5.22 -3.02 11.90
CA LEU A 50 6.16 -2.94 13.03
C LEU A 50 6.09 -1.58 13.72
N ALA A 51 6.01 -0.49 12.96
CA ALA A 51 5.88 0.86 13.51
C ALA A 51 4.59 1.04 14.34
N ILE A 52 3.48 0.42 13.91
CA ILE A 52 2.23 0.41 14.68
C ILE A 52 2.40 -0.30 16.02
N ASN A 53 3.11 -1.43 16.04
CA ASN A 53 3.39 -2.14 17.29
C ASN A 53 4.26 -1.30 18.24
N LEU A 54 5.32 -0.67 17.71
CA LEU A 54 6.17 0.24 18.49
C LEU A 54 5.39 1.45 19.02
N TYR A 55 4.48 2.01 18.21
CA TYR A 55 3.57 3.05 18.65
C TYR A 55 2.72 2.56 19.82
N ALA A 56 2.07 1.39 19.69
CA ALA A 56 1.20 0.86 20.73
C ALA A 56 1.96 0.66 22.05
N ASP A 57 3.17 0.10 22.00
CA ASP A 57 4.02 -0.09 23.18
C ASP A 57 4.33 1.22 23.90
N ALA A 58 4.57 2.30 23.16
CA ALA A 58 4.82 3.62 23.72
C ALA A 58 3.56 4.36 24.21
N ASN A 59 2.35 3.89 23.87
CA ASN A 59 1.08 4.60 24.11
C ASN A 59 0.06 3.72 24.87
N ASP A 60 0.48 3.11 25.98
CA ASP A 60 -0.38 2.27 26.84
C ASP A 60 -1.10 1.13 26.11
N TYR A 61 -0.44 0.58 25.08
CA TYR A 61 -0.97 -0.46 24.20
C TYR A 61 -2.23 -0.03 23.45
N ARG A 62 -2.32 1.25 23.08
CA ARG A 62 -3.40 1.77 22.23
C ARG A 62 -2.92 1.98 20.79
N LEU A 63 -3.77 1.60 19.85
CA LEU A 63 -3.55 1.86 18.43
C LEU A 63 -3.66 3.37 18.13
N PRO A 64 -2.94 3.85 17.11
CA PRO A 64 -2.95 5.27 16.76
C PRO A 64 -4.34 5.71 16.32
N ALA A 65 -4.72 6.94 16.68
CA ALA A 65 -5.92 7.59 16.18
C ALA A 65 -5.57 8.43 14.96
N CYS A 66 -5.72 7.86 13.76
CA CYS A 66 -5.40 8.54 12.50
C CYS A 66 -6.66 8.80 11.68
N ARG A 67 -6.63 9.87 10.88
CA ARG A 67 -7.65 10.07 9.83
C ARG A 67 -7.48 9.04 8.71
N SER A 68 -8.59 8.61 8.13
CA SER A 68 -8.62 7.75 6.94
C SER A 68 -8.99 8.56 5.69
N PHE A 69 -8.44 8.19 4.53
CA PHE A 69 -8.83 8.75 3.23
C PHE A 69 -10.33 8.57 2.97
N SER A 70 -10.90 7.42 3.34
CA SER A 70 -12.32 7.11 3.21
C SER A 70 -13.21 7.78 4.26
N SER A 71 -12.63 8.42 5.28
CA SER A 71 -13.42 9.13 6.30
C SER A 71 -14.15 10.35 5.74
N GLY A 72 -13.74 10.86 4.57
CA GLY A 72 -14.49 11.83 3.77
C GLY A 72 -15.30 11.21 2.61
N VAL A 73 -15.36 9.87 2.53
CA VAL A 73 -15.99 9.09 1.43
C VAL A 73 -17.13 8.19 1.93
N ILE A 74 -17.49 8.21 3.22
CA ILE A 74 -18.88 7.85 3.54
C ILE A 74 -19.74 9.00 3.03
N THR A 75 -20.18 8.92 1.77
CA THR A 75 -21.19 9.86 1.25
C THR A 75 -22.42 9.15 0.73
N LYS A 76 -22.42 7.82 0.52
CA LYS A 76 -23.67 7.07 0.24
C LYS A 76 -23.57 5.61 0.71
N ILE A 77 -24.24 5.30 1.82
CA ILE A 77 -24.80 3.97 2.07
C ILE A 77 -26.32 4.15 1.92
N ASP A 78 -26.94 3.44 0.99
CA ASP A 78 -28.40 3.47 0.78
C ASP A 78 -29.03 4.87 0.59
N GLY A 79 -28.31 5.78 -0.07
CA GLY A 79 -28.80 7.15 -0.30
C GLY A 79 -28.80 8.05 0.93
N ILE A 80 -28.28 7.57 2.06
CA ILE A 80 -28.03 8.38 3.25
C ILE A 80 -26.64 9.01 3.07
N ASN A 81 -26.62 10.33 2.91
CA ASN A 81 -25.40 11.10 3.12
C ASN A 81 -25.11 11.04 4.63
N LEU A 82 -24.23 10.14 5.04
CA LEU A 82 -23.55 10.30 6.32
C LEU A 82 -22.53 11.40 6.06
N ASP A 83 -22.95 12.65 6.15
CA ASP A 83 -22.04 13.78 6.19
C ASP A 83 -21.13 13.54 7.40
N ALA A 84 -20.01 12.86 7.17
CA ALA A 84 -18.94 12.82 8.13
C ALA A 84 -18.45 14.27 8.15
N ASP A 85 -18.98 15.04 9.10
CA ASP A 85 -18.66 16.45 9.31
C ASP A 85 -17.15 16.60 9.11
N PRO A 86 -16.70 17.35 8.07
CA PRO A 86 -15.28 17.60 7.85
C PRO A 86 -14.58 18.15 9.10
N GLY A 87 -15.33 18.73 10.06
CA GLY A 87 -14.86 19.19 11.36
C GLY A 87 -14.54 18.09 12.39
N LEU A 88 -15.18 16.92 12.35
CA LEU A 88 -15.03 15.89 13.40
C LEU A 88 -13.77 15.02 13.22
N ILE A 89 -13.15 15.05 12.04
CA ILE A 89 -12.07 14.16 11.61
C ILE A 89 -10.84 14.93 11.08
N SER A 90 -10.95 16.25 10.94
CA SER A 90 -9.87 17.14 10.49
C SER A 90 -8.79 17.38 11.56
N HIS A 91 -9.02 16.99 12.81
CA HIS A 91 -8.04 17.14 13.89
C HIS A 91 -7.13 15.92 14.08
N LEU A 92 -7.44 14.77 13.47
CA LEU A 92 -6.59 13.59 13.59
C LEU A 92 -5.38 13.71 12.66
N PRO A 93 -4.18 13.33 13.12
CA PRO A 93 -3.00 13.30 12.27
C PRO A 93 -3.18 12.30 11.14
N SER A 94 -2.46 12.51 10.03
CA SER A 94 -2.31 11.46 9.03
C SER A 94 -1.56 10.26 9.62
N LEU A 95 -1.66 9.10 8.96
CA LEU A 95 -0.90 7.91 9.35
C LEU A 95 0.60 8.21 9.40
N ALA A 96 1.09 8.98 8.42
CA ALA A 96 2.49 9.38 8.38
C ALA A 96 2.83 10.23 9.60
N GLU A 97 2.08 11.27 9.89
CA GLU A 97 2.32 12.14 11.06
C GLU A 97 2.34 11.35 12.38
N ALA A 98 1.43 10.40 12.57
CA ALA A 98 1.35 9.58 13.78
C ALA A 98 2.54 8.60 13.93
N LEU A 99 3.00 8.01 12.82
CA LEU A 99 4.02 6.95 12.85
C LEU A 99 5.43 7.42 12.54
N MET A 100 5.63 8.65 12.03
CA MET A 100 6.94 9.22 11.71
C MET A 100 7.99 9.06 12.85
N PRO A 101 7.65 9.22 14.15
CA PRO A 101 8.63 9.01 15.23
C PRO A 101 9.13 7.57 15.38
N TYR A 102 8.40 6.59 14.82
CA TYR A 102 8.66 5.15 14.95
C TYR A 102 9.24 4.54 13.67
N VAL A 103 9.62 5.37 12.70
CA VAL A 103 10.17 4.94 11.40
C VAL A 103 11.37 5.79 11.02
N GLU A 104 12.38 5.17 10.42
CA GLU A 104 13.61 5.88 10.01
C GLU A 104 13.47 6.58 8.65
N ASN A 105 12.62 6.06 7.77
CA ASN A 105 12.55 6.51 6.39
C ASN A 105 11.11 6.82 5.96
N ARG A 106 10.82 8.10 5.70
CA ARG A 106 9.50 8.56 5.24
C ARG A 106 9.05 7.89 3.92
N MET A 107 9.99 7.43 3.08
CA MET A 107 9.64 6.78 1.82
C MET A 107 8.92 5.45 2.00
N ILE A 108 8.92 4.85 3.20
CA ILE A 108 8.13 3.65 3.47
C ILE A 108 6.63 3.92 3.50
N PHE A 109 6.20 5.19 3.65
CA PHE A 109 4.79 5.55 3.52
C PHE A 109 4.36 5.67 2.05
N TRP A 110 5.30 5.64 1.10
CA TRP A 110 4.98 5.66 -0.33
C TRP A 110 4.91 4.24 -0.91
N CYS A 111 3.87 3.98 -1.69
CA CYS A 111 3.76 2.77 -2.49
C CYS A 111 4.40 3.00 -3.87
N PRO A 112 5.42 2.23 -4.29
CA PRO A 112 6.02 2.38 -5.62
C PRO A 112 5.07 2.07 -6.80
N GLY A 113 3.92 1.44 -6.52
CA GLY A 113 2.84 1.26 -7.50
C GLY A 113 2.08 2.56 -7.78
N GLU A 114 2.12 3.53 -6.87
CA GLU A 114 1.56 4.87 -7.06
C GLU A 114 2.53 5.73 -7.87
N THR A 115 2.37 5.70 -9.19
CA THR A 115 3.28 6.39 -10.13
C THR A 115 3.10 7.91 -10.15
N ASP A 116 1.91 8.42 -9.83
CA ASP A 116 1.60 9.86 -9.82
C ASP A 116 1.87 10.54 -8.47
N ARG A 117 2.11 9.75 -7.41
CA ARG A 117 2.32 10.19 -6.01
C ARG A 117 1.20 11.07 -5.45
N LYS A 118 0.00 11.00 -6.01
CA LYS A 118 -1.12 11.87 -5.64
C LYS A 118 -1.47 11.79 -4.13
N TYR A 119 -1.74 10.59 -3.62
CA TYR A 119 -2.08 10.29 -2.23
C TYR A 119 -0.90 10.54 -1.29
N PHE A 120 0.28 10.06 -1.67
CA PHE A 120 1.49 10.31 -0.88
C PHE A 120 1.76 11.81 -0.69
N ASN A 121 1.59 12.62 -1.73
CA ASN A 121 1.80 14.06 -1.64
C ASN A 121 0.67 14.78 -0.88
N SER A 122 -0.58 14.30 -0.99
CA SER A 122 -1.72 14.94 -0.32
C SER A 122 -1.82 14.64 1.18
N ASP A 123 -1.43 13.44 1.60
CA ASP A 123 -1.65 12.95 2.98
C ASP A 123 -0.37 12.52 3.70
N GLY A 124 0.71 12.34 2.95
CA GLY A 124 1.97 11.77 3.44
C GLY A 124 2.04 10.25 3.34
N SER A 125 0.98 9.59 2.86
CA SER A 125 0.90 8.13 2.77
C SER A 125 0.19 7.66 1.50
N SER A 126 0.67 6.59 0.88
CA SER A 126 -0.06 5.82 -0.14
C SER A 126 -0.92 4.72 0.50
N TYR A 127 -0.81 4.55 1.81
CA TYR A 127 -1.49 3.51 2.59
C TYR A 127 -2.58 4.13 3.46
N GLU A 128 -3.73 3.47 3.47
CA GLU A 128 -4.91 3.83 4.24
C GLU A 128 -4.96 3.06 5.56
N TRP A 129 -5.18 3.81 6.63
CA TRP A 129 -5.42 3.28 7.96
C TRP A 129 -6.88 2.87 8.15
N ASN A 130 -7.08 1.73 8.79
CA ASN A 130 -8.40 1.30 9.21
C ASN A 130 -8.87 2.12 10.44
N TYR A 131 -9.60 3.21 10.19
CA TYR A 131 -10.04 4.13 11.23
C TYR A 131 -10.95 3.50 12.30
N PHE A 132 -11.59 2.36 12.01
CA PHE A 132 -12.37 1.62 13.02
C PHE A 132 -11.50 1.11 14.17
N LEU A 133 -10.17 1.09 14.00
CA LEU A 133 -9.20 0.68 15.01
C LEU A 133 -8.69 1.82 15.89
N ASN A 134 -9.09 3.07 15.62
CA ASN A 134 -8.58 4.25 16.32
C ASN A 134 -8.75 4.14 17.84
N GLY A 135 -7.64 4.23 18.57
CA GLY A 135 -7.61 4.23 20.03
C GLY A 135 -7.99 2.91 20.70
N LEU A 136 -8.27 1.85 19.92
CA LEU A 136 -8.53 0.53 20.49
C LEU A 136 -7.30 0.00 21.22
N LYS A 137 -7.54 -0.70 22.33
CA LYS A 137 -6.49 -1.31 23.14
C LYS A 137 -6.13 -2.69 22.60
N VAL A 138 -4.83 -2.90 22.45
CA VAL A 138 -4.21 -4.17 22.07
C VAL A 138 -3.86 -4.95 23.35
N ASP A 139 -4.07 -6.26 23.32
CA ASP A 139 -3.66 -7.17 24.39
C ASP A 139 -2.12 -7.24 24.46
N GLN A 140 -1.57 -7.07 25.65
CA GLN A 140 -0.11 -6.99 25.86
C GLN A 140 0.63 -8.30 25.57
N LYS A 141 -0.05 -9.44 25.75
CA LYS A 141 0.59 -10.76 25.63
C LYS A 141 0.54 -11.30 24.20
N THR A 142 -0.53 -10.99 23.49
CA THR A 142 -0.82 -11.56 22.16
C THR A 142 -0.75 -10.53 21.03
N TYR A 143 -0.63 -9.24 21.36
CA TYR A 143 -0.74 -8.11 20.42
C TYR A 143 -2.01 -8.15 19.57
N ARG A 144 -3.09 -8.72 20.12
CA ARG A 144 -4.39 -8.79 19.44
C ARG A 144 -5.33 -7.71 19.94
N ILE A 145 -6.15 -7.17 19.05
CA ILE A 145 -7.16 -6.17 19.42
C ILE A 145 -8.19 -6.81 20.34
N THR A 146 -8.26 -6.29 21.57
CA THR A 146 -9.00 -6.93 22.67
C THR A 146 -10.51 -6.89 22.46
N VAL A 147 -11.03 -5.87 21.77
CA VAL A 147 -12.48 -5.57 21.70
C VAL A 147 -13.16 -6.27 20.52
N ILE A 148 -12.39 -6.78 19.56
CA ILE A 148 -12.93 -7.37 18.33
C ILE A 148 -12.78 -8.89 18.38
N HIS A 149 -13.56 -9.53 19.26
CA HIS A 149 -13.53 -10.99 19.39
C HIS A 149 -14.09 -11.73 18.16
N ASN A 150 -14.87 -11.05 17.31
CA ASN A 150 -15.59 -11.67 16.18
C ASN A 150 -14.96 -11.43 14.80
N LEU A 151 -13.92 -10.60 14.65
CA LEU A 151 -13.20 -10.48 13.37
C LEU A 151 -11.95 -11.35 13.38
N LYS A 152 -11.89 -12.28 12.43
CA LYS A 152 -10.70 -13.06 12.12
C LYS A 152 -9.77 -12.20 11.26
N ASP A 153 -8.56 -11.94 11.76
CA ASP A 153 -7.53 -11.15 11.09
C ASP A 153 -8.03 -9.74 10.70
N PRO A 154 -8.13 -8.77 11.63
CA PRO A 154 -8.47 -7.40 11.26
C PRO A 154 -7.38 -6.78 10.38
N VAL A 155 -7.79 -6.05 9.34
CA VAL A 155 -6.88 -5.29 8.48
C VAL A 155 -6.45 -4.02 9.22
N PHE A 156 -5.14 -3.82 9.38
CA PHE A 156 -4.56 -2.61 9.96
C PHE A 156 -4.40 -1.53 8.89
N LEU A 157 -3.72 -1.90 7.80
CA LEU A 157 -3.36 -1.00 6.71
C LEU A 157 -3.72 -1.62 5.38
N MET A 158 -4.01 -0.79 4.39
CA MET A 158 -4.21 -1.23 3.02
C MET A 158 -3.68 -0.19 2.03
N ASP A 159 -3.50 -0.58 0.77
CA ASP A 159 -3.27 0.42 -0.27
C ASP A 159 -4.50 1.35 -0.37
N ALA A 160 -4.27 2.66 -0.39
CA ALA A 160 -5.35 3.65 -0.49
C ALA A 160 -6.15 3.46 -1.79
N ARG A 161 -5.49 3.05 -2.87
CA ARG A 161 -6.08 2.77 -4.18
C ARG A 161 -5.51 1.48 -4.78
N PRO A 162 -6.17 0.88 -5.79
CA PRO A 162 -5.69 -0.33 -6.44
C PRO A 162 -4.46 -0.06 -7.34
N PHE A 163 -3.28 0.09 -6.74
CA PHE A 163 -2.03 0.41 -7.44
C PHE A 163 -1.40 -0.77 -8.18
N HIS A 164 -1.82 -2.01 -7.90
CA HIS A 164 -1.17 -3.24 -8.36
C HIS A 164 -2.04 -4.12 -9.27
N GLY A 165 -3.11 -3.57 -9.83
CA GLY A 165 -4.02 -4.33 -10.71
C GLY A 165 -5.41 -3.73 -10.79
N THR A 166 -6.38 -4.52 -11.26
CA THR A 166 -7.77 -4.10 -11.38
C THR A 166 -8.65 -4.71 -10.27
N GLY A 167 -9.72 -3.99 -9.90
CA GLY A 167 -10.68 -4.46 -8.90
C GLY A 167 -10.09 -4.66 -7.50
N GLN A 168 -10.69 -5.58 -6.74
CA GLN A 168 -10.31 -5.88 -5.34
C GLN A 168 -8.92 -6.51 -5.20
N ARG A 169 -8.34 -7.04 -6.29
CA ARG A 169 -6.98 -7.61 -6.32
C ARG A 169 -5.88 -6.58 -6.60
N GLY A 170 -6.26 -5.33 -6.84
CA GLY A 170 -5.32 -4.24 -7.08
C GLY A 170 -4.71 -3.65 -5.81
N LYS A 171 -5.21 -4.03 -4.63
CA LYS A 171 -4.76 -3.53 -3.33
C LYS A 171 -4.03 -4.62 -2.56
N ASN A 172 -3.07 -4.22 -1.75
CA ASN A 172 -2.50 -5.03 -0.67
C ASN A 172 -3.15 -4.65 0.67
N TYR A 173 -3.31 -5.63 1.54
CA TYR A 173 -3.91 -5.53 2.86
C TYR A 173 -2.94 -6.13 3.88
N LEU A 174 -2.53 -5.33 4.86
CA LEU A 174 -1.78 -5.75 6.04
C LEU A 174 -2.77 -6.12 7.14
N TYR A 175 -2.65 -7.34 7.61
CA TYR A 175 -3.46 -7.87 8.70
C TYR A 175 -2.72 -7.74 10.04
N GLU A 176 -3.47 -7.80 11.15
CA GLU A 176 -2.96 -7.79 12.53
C GLU A 176 -1.79 -8.75 12.77
N ASN A 177 -1.85 -9.94 12.17
CA ASN A 177 -0.81 -10.96 12.27
C ASN A 177 0.47 -10.65 11.45
N GLY A 178 0.58 -9.45 10.87
CA GLY A 178 1.71 -9.02 10.04
C GLY A 178 1.74 -9.60 8.62
N VAL A 179 0.76 -10.44 8.26
CA VAL A 179 0.64 -10.98 6.90
C VAL A 179 0.13 -9.88 5.99
N VAL A 180 0.70 -9.78 4.79
CA VAL A 180 0.22 -8.91 3.72
C VAL A 180 -0.32 -9.78 2.59
N GLN A 181 -1.54 -9.52 2.14
CA GLN A 181 -2.18 -10.24 1.04
C GLN A 181 -2.81 -9.26 0.05
N ASP A 182 -3.04 -9.70 -1.18
CA ASP A 182 -3.69 -8.93 -2.25
C ASP A 182 -5.18 -9.24 -2.41
N ILE A 183 -5.76 -9.90 -1.41
CA ILE A 183 -7.18 -10.25 -1.35
C ILE A 183 -7.67 -9.83 0.02
N LEU A 184 -8.76 -9.07 0.04
CA LEU A 184 -9.48 -8.76 1.27
C LEU A 184 -10.18 -10.04 1.75
N LYS A 185 -9.85 -10.50 2.95
CA LYS A 185 -10.61 -11.55 3.63
C LYS A 185 -11.90 -10.92 4.15
N THR A 186 -13.02 -11.20 3.49
CA THR A 186 -14.36 -10.74 3.90
C THR A 186 -15.15 -11.82 4.64
N GLU A 187 -14.48 -12.85 5.18
CA GLU A 187 -15.14 -13.88 5.98
C GLU A 187 -15.61 -13.28 7.31
N LEU A 188 -16.84 -12.77 7.32
CA LEU A 188 -17.64 -12.58 8.53
C LEU A 188 -18.35 -13.91 8.83
N TYR A 189 -18.46 -14.27 10.11
CA TYR A 189 -19.39 -15.31 10.54
C TYR A 189 -20.83 -14.86 10.33
#